data_AF-A0A3B9LGF5-F1
#
_entry.id   AF-A0A3B9LGF5-F1
#
_cell.length_a   1.000
_cell.length_b   1.000
_cell.length_c   1.000
_cell.angle_alpha   90.00
_cell.angle_beta   90.00
_cell.angle_gamma   90.00
#
_symmetry.space_group_name_H-M   'P 1'
#
loop_
_entity.id
_entity.type
_entity.pdbx_description
1 polymer ?
#
loop_
_entity_poly.entity_id
_entity_poly.type
_entity_poly.pdbx_seq_one_letter_code
_entity_poly.pdbx_strand_id
1 'polypeptide(L)'
;MTIEGLGKKFQEARSARGLTLDDAARMTKIRPSRLAEIEAEDFSQFPSLAYAKGFLLIYGKFLDVDVTPYLEAFEGSEHVTVDGYSYLQDNPAPKPARTPIVRRTPSDRMSPTPLVIGIIVLIVGFFFMKLILNIQRIAPRRTEPAVQALPSAPASTPESVIPAPTQSAEAATKKIVPA
;
A
#
# COMPACT_ATOMS: atom_id res chain seq x y z
N MET A 1 -21.02 33.57 4.08
CA MET A 1 -22.08 33.14 5.01
C MET A 1 -21.44 32.87 6.35
N THR A 2 -22.11 33.17 7.47
CA THR A 2 -21.61 32.89 8.82
C THR A 2 -21.74 31.39 9.14
N ILE A 3 -20.90 30.88 10.05
CA ILE A 3 -20.88 29.45 10.46
C ILE A 3 -21.97 29.16 11.52
N GLU A 4 -22.76 30.17 11.87
CA GLU A 4 -23.74 30.20 12.96
C GLU A 4 -24.67 28.98 12.97
N GLY A 5 -24.68 28.26 14.09
CA GLY A 5 -25.54 27.12 14.36
C GLY A 5 -24.91 25.75 14.07
N LEU A 6 -23.73 25.68 13.45
CA LEU A 6 -23.03 24.41 13.23
C LEU A 6 -22.57 23.76 14.55
N GLY A 7 -22.05 24.54 15.50
CA GLY A 7 -21.59 24.04 16.79
C GLY A 7 -22.75 23.47 17.62
N LYS A 8 -23.90 24.17 17.60
CA LYS A 8 -25.16 23.67 18.18
C LYS A 8 -25.63 22.37 17.52
N LYS A 9 -25.56 22.28 16.19
CA LYS A 9 -25.91 21.05 15.43
C LYS A 9 -25.00 19.87 15.80
N PHE A 10 -23.70 20.10 16.01
CA PHE A 10 -22.80 19.06 16.54
C PHE A 10 -23.13 18.66 17.97
N GLN A 11 -23.36 19.63 18.86
CA GLN A 11 -23.71 19.37 20.26
C GLN A 11 -25.00 18.54 20.38
N GLU A 12 -26.01 18.87 19.59
CA GLU A 12 -27.26 18.11 19.49
C GLU A 12 -27.03 16.71 18.94
N ALA A 13 -26.31 16.55 17.83
CA ALA A 13 -26.03 15.25 17.23
C ALA A 13 -25.17 14.33 18.13
N ARG A 14 -24.21 14.88 18.89
CA ARG A 14 -23.46 14.15 19.91
C ARG A 14 -24.37 13.71 21.06
N SER A 15 -25.20 14.62 21.57
CA SER A 15 -26.06 14.37 22.73
C SER A 15 -27.19 13.38 22.40
N ALA A 16 -27.74 13.43 21.19
CA ALA A 16 -28.71 12.46 20.68
C ALA A 16 -28.17 11.02 20.60
N ARG A 17 -26.84 10.87 20.49
CA ARG A 17 -26.13 9.58 20.53
C ARG A 17 -25.70 9.17 21.95
N GLY A 18 -26.02 9.97 22.97
CA GLY A 18 -25.65 9.70 24.37
C GLY A 18 -24.16 9.83 24.67
N LEU A 19 -23.38 10.49 23.81
CA LEU A 19 -21.93 10.58 23.92
C LEU A 19 -21.48 11.79 24.73
N THR A 20 -20.54 11.61 25.65
CA THR A 20 -19.80 12.74 26.24
C THR A 20 -18.75 13.29 25.27
N LEU A 21 -18.21 14.49 25.55
CA LEU A 21 -17.08 15.04 24.79
C LEU A 21 -15.85 14.12 24.86
N ASP A 22 -15.62 13.47 26.01
CA ASP A 22 -14.54 12.49 26.17
C ASP A 22 -14.77 11.22 25.35
N ASP A 23 -16.01 10.76 25.17
CA ASP A 23 -16.32 9.61 24.32
C ASP A 23 -16.07 9.93 22.85
N ALA A 24 -16.60 11.07 22.39
CA ALA A 24 -16.36 11.58 21.05
C ALA A 24 -14.86 11.80 20.78
N ALA A 25 -14.12 12.32 21.76
CA ALA A 25 -12.66 12.49 21.69
C ALA A 25 -11.92 11.14 21.54
N ARG A 26 -12.27 10.13 22.33
CA ARG A 26 -11.65 8.79 22.25
C ARG A 26 -11.91 8.11 20.89
N MET A 27 -13.07 8.35 20.29
CA MET A 27 -13.45 7.78 18.99
C MET A 27 -12.82 8.53 17.80
N THR A 28 -12.85 9.87 17.81
CA THR A 28 -12.33 10.73 16.73
C THR A 28 -10.82 10.97 16.78
N LYS A 29 -10.17 10.69 17.92
CA LYS A 29 -8.78 11.07 18.26
C LYS A 29 -8.54 12.59 18.31
N ILE A 30 -9.60 13.38 18.39
CA ILE A 30 -9.56 14.83 18.65
C ILE A 30 -9.59 15.04 20.17
N ARG A 31 -8.93 16.09 20.69
CA ARG A 31 -8.97 16.40 22.14
C ARG A 31 -10.36 16.91 22.57
N PRO A 32 -10.82 16.62 23.80
CA PRO A 32 -12.10 17.13 24.31
C PRO A 32 -12.22 18.66 24.22
N SER A 33 -11.14 19.41 24.50
CA SER A 33 -11.15 20.87 24.37
C SER A 33 -11.43 21.33 22.93
N ARG A 34 -10.83 20.66 21.94
CA ARG A 34 -11.00 21.00 20.53
C ARG A 34 -12.41 20.70 20.02
N LEU A 35 -13.05 19.65 20.54
CA LEU A 35 -14.47 19.39 20.27
C LEU A 35 -15.37 20.42 20.96
N ALA A 36 -15.05 20.85 22.18
CA ALA A 36 -15.78 21.91 22.88
C ALA A 36 -15.65 23.27 22.19
N GLU A 37 -14.45 23.64 21.73
CA GLU A 37 -14.19 24.84 20.93
C GLU A 37 -15.02 24.83 19.63
N ILE A 38 -15.14 23.67 18.96
CA ILE A 38 -15.99 23.48 17.77
C ILE A 38 -17.49 23.57 18.08
N GLU A 39 -17.96 22.96 19.17
CA GLU A 39 -19.37 23.05 19.60
C GLU A 39 -19.75 24.47 20.06
N ALA A 40 -18.78 25.26 20.53
CA ALA A 40 -18.93 26.67 20.87
C ALA A 40 -18.69 27.64 19.69
N GLU A 41 -18.34 27.12 18.51
CA GLU A 41 -17.95 27.91 17.31
C GLU A 41 -16.75 28.85 17.54
N ASP A 42 -15.96 28.62 18.60
CA ASP A 42 -14.76 29.40 18.93
C ASP A 42 -13.53 28.88 18.17
N PHE A 43 -13.39 29.35 16.94
CA PHE A 43 -12.21 29.08 16.11
C PHE A 43 -10.99 29.93 16.48
N SER A 44 -11.07 30.83 17.48
CA SER A 44 -9.93 31.72 17.85
C SER A 44 -8.78 30.97 18.51
N GLN A 45 -9.06 29.85 19.17
CA GLN A 45 -8.07 29.02 19.87
C GLN A 45 -7.31 28.08 18.92
N PHE A 46 -7.65 28.06 17.63
CA PHE A 46 -7.06 27.18 16.63
C PHE A 46 -5.73 27.72 16.08
N PRO A 47 -4.68 26.89 15.93
CA PRO A 47 -3.42 27.32 15.32
C PRO A 47 -3.57 27.82 13.87
N SER A 48 -4.58 27.32 13.14
CA SER A 48 -4.98 27.81 11.83
C SER A 48 -6.41 27.37 11.48
N LEU A 49 -7.06 28.11 10.57
CA LEU A 49 -8.38 27.76 10.03
C LEU A 49 -8.38 26.44 9.25
N ALA A 50 -7.26 26.08 8.59
CA ALA A 50 -7.08 24.76 7.96
C ALA A 50 -7.14 23.62 8.99
N TYR A 51 -6.63 23.84 10.20
CA TYR A 51 -6.69 22.87 11.30
C TYR A 51 -8.14 22.68 11.80
N ALA A 52 -8.89 23.79 11.95
CA ALA A 52 -10.31 23.76 12.27
C ALA A 52 -11.14 23.02 11.21
N LYS A 53 -10.91 23.33 9.92
CA LYS A 53 -11.53 22.64 8.76
C LYS A 53 -11.31 21.13 8.80
N GLY A 54 -10.10 20.68 9.14
CA GLY A 54 -9.78 19.26 9.32
C GLY A 54 -10.60 18.58 10.43
N PHE A 55 -10.73 19.21 11.59
CA PHE A 55 -11.57 18.65 12.67
C PHE A 55 -13.07 18.73 12.37
N LEU A 56 -13.56 19.78 11.70
CA LEU A 56 -14.96 19.85 11.22
C LEU A 56 -15.30 18.66 10.33
N LEU A 57 -14.43 18.32 9.37
CA LEU A 57 -14.59 17.16 8.49
C LEU A 57 -14.64 15.83 9.27
N ILE A 58 -13.71 15.62 10.21
CA ILE A 58 -13.68 14.40 11.03
C ILE A 58 -14.94 14.30 11.91
N TYR A 59 -15.30 15.40 12.59
CA TYR A 59 -16.39 15.39 13.56
C TYR A 59 -17.77 15.34 12.90
N GLY A 60 -17.94 16.04 11.77
CA GLY A 60 -19.13 15.92 10.92
C GLY A 60 -19.31 14.51 10.37
N LYS A 61 -18.26 13.90 9.82
CA LYS A 61 -18.30 12.49 9.38
C LYS A 61 -18.62 11.53 10.53
N PHE A 62 -18.11 11.79 11.74
CA PHE A 62 -18.39 10.97 12.92
C PHE A 62 -19.85 11.10 13.37
N LEU A 63 -20.40 12.31 13.40
CA LEU A 63 -21.76 12.61 13.85
C LEU A 63 -22.84 12.51 12.76
N ASP A 64 -22.45 12.18 11.52
CA ASP A 64 -23.32 12.20 10.33
C ASP A 64 -23.97 13.58 10.10
N VAL A 65 -23.18 14.62 10.32
CA VAL A 65 -23.54 16.02 10.12
C VAL A 65 -22.81 16.52 8.88
N ASP A 66 -23.56 16.87 7.84
CA ASP A 66 -22.96 17.56 6.68
C ASP A 66 -22.44 18.94 7.10
N VAL A 67 -21.15 19.13 6.82
CA VAL A 67 -20.36 20.33 7.08
C VAL A 67 -20.05 21.11 5.81
N THR A 68 -20.27 20.52 4.62
CA THR A 68 -19.93 21.08 3.31
C THR A 68 -20.32 22.55 3.13
N PRO A 69 -21.58 22.98 3.39
CA PRO A 69 -21.98 24.39 3.21
C PRO A 69 -21.29 25.36 4.18
N TYR A 70 -20.68 24.86 5.26
CA TYR A 70 -19.91 25.67 6.21
C TYR A 70 -18.42 25.73 5.87
N LEU A 71 -17.92 24.87 4.97
CA LEU A 71 -16.50 24.84 4.58
C LEU A 71 -16.11 25.98 3.63
N GLU A 72 -17.08 26.58 2.93
CA GLU A 72 -16.89 27.77 2.10
C GLU A 72 -16.35 28.95 2.92
N ALA A 73 -16.79 29.09 4.17
CA ALA A 73 -16.27 30.09 5.10
C ALA A 73 -14.78 29.92 5.47
N PHE A 74 -14.16 28.77 5.12
CA PHE A 74 -12.76 28.46 5.37
C PHE A 74 -11.89 28.45 4.09
N GLU A 75 -12.41 28.87 2.94
CA GLU A 75 -11.75 28.74 1.62
C GLU A 75 -10.51 29.62 1.39
N GLY A 76 -10.15 30.47 2.35
CA GLY A 76 -8.85 31.17 2.34
C GLY A 76 -7.62 30.28 2.58
N SER A 77 -7.77 28.95 2.66
CA SER A 77 -6.66 28.02 2.91
C SER A 77 -6.72 26.77 2.04
N GLU A 78 -5.55 26.37 1.50
CA GLU A 78 -5.35 25.28 0.54
C GLU A 78 -6.03 23.95 0.93
N HIS A 79 -6.33 23.15 -0.10
CA HIS A 79 -7.00 21.85 -0.02
C HIS A 79 -6.45 20.92 1.08
N VAL A 80 -7.12 20.88 2.22
CA VAL A 80 -6.88 19.88 3.27
C VAL A 80 -7.60 18.59 2.87
N THR A 81 -6.83 17.59 2.44
CA THR A 81 -7.34 16.24 2.16
C THR A 81 -7.40 15.38 3.42
N VAL A 82 -8.38 14.47 3.46
CA VAL A 82 -8.72 13.61 4.60
C VAL A 82 -7.64 12.57 4.93
N ASP A 83 -6.64 12.38 4.07
CA ASP A 83 -5.51 11.45 4.33
C ASP A 83 -4.31 12.12 5.03
N GLY A 84 -4.36 13.44 5.29
CA GLY A 84 -3.22 14.24 5.76
C GLY A 84 -2.98 14.31 7.28
N TYR A 85 -3.71 13.58 8.11
CA TYR A 85 -3.93 13.92 9.53
C TYR A 85 -2.75 13.78 10.52
N SER A 86 -1.51 13.50 10.09
CA SER A 86 -0.36 13.38 10.99
C SER A 86 -0.19 14.59 11.93
N TYR A 87 -0.48 15.79 11.43
CA TYR A 87 -0.37 17.04 12.19
C TYR A 87 -1.45 17.21 13.27
N LEU A 88 -2.48 16.35 13.31
CA LEU A 88 -3.51 16.33 14.35
C LEU A 88 -3.10 15.51 15.58
N GLN A 89 -2.15 14.58 15.42
CA GLN A 89 -1.53 13.85 16.52
C GLN A 89 -0.31 14.58 17.11
N ASP A 90 0.32 15.48 16.35
CA ASP A 90 1.52 16.21 16.79
C ASP A 90 1.22 17.14 17.98
N ASN A 91 1.74 16.75 19.14
CA ASN A 91 1.60 17.46 20.41
C ASN A 91 2.84 18.31 20.70
N PRO A 92 2.85 19.63 20.43
CA PRO A 92 3.73 20.51 21.16
C PRO A 92 3.22 20.56 22.61
N ALA A 93 3.91 19.87 23.51
CA ALA A 93 3.77 20.13 24.95
C ALA A 93 3.93 21.63 25.22
N PRO A 94 3.25 22.23 26.23
CA PRO A 94 3.29 23.67 26.46
C PRO A 94 4.73 24.16 26.67
N LYS A 95 5.32 24.74 25.62
CA LYS A 95 6.63 25.39 25.73
C LYS A 95 6.41 26.71 26.47
N PRO A 96 7.03 26.92 27.65
CA PRO A 96 6.93 28.20 28.33
C PRO A 96 7.49 29.28 27.41
N ALA A 97 6.73 30.34 27.19
CA ALA A 97 7.09 31.39 26.27
C ALA A 97 8.39 32.09 26.69
N ARG A 98 9.40 32.11 25.82
CA ARG A 98 10.45 33.14 25.79
C ARG A 98 11.24 33.17 24.49
N THR A 99 11.56 34.40 24.10
CA THR A 99 12.44 34.86 23.00
C THR A 99 11.96 34.65 21.56
N PRO A 100 11.95 35.71 20.72
CA PRO A 100 11.82 35.60 19.27
C PRO A 100 13.18 35.26 18.61
N ILE A 101 13.15 34.98 17.30
CA ILE A 101 14.19 35.17 16.25
C ILE A 101 14.39 33.93 15.34
N VAL A 102 14.62 34.23 14.06
CA VAL A 102 14.87 33.39 12.86
C VAL A 102 13.73 32.51 12.30
N ARG A 103 13.06 33.08 11.30
CA ARG A 103 12.37 32.39 10.21
C ARG A 103 13.37 31.50 9.44
N ARG A 104 13.22 30.17 9.49
CA ARG A 104 13.91 29.22 8.58
C ARG A 104 12.95 28.19 8.00
N THR A 105 12.61 28.38 6.74
CA THR A 105 12.25 27.32 5.78
C THR A 105 13.35 27.30 4.69
N PRO A 106 13.51 26.22 3.91
CA PRO A 106 12.74 24.98 3.89
C PRO A 106 13.49 23.81 4.57
N SER A 107 12.74 22.88 5.18
CA SER A 107 13.25 21.53 5.38
C SER A 107 13.04 20.76 4.11
N ASP A 108 14.13 20.27 3.52
CA ASP A 108 14.11 19.31 2.43
C ASP A 108 13.29 18.08 2.83
N ARG A 109 12.14 17.90 2.18
CA ARG A 109 11.27 16.73 2.40
C ARG A 109 11.75 15.63 1.48
N MET A 110 12.72 14.86 1.96
CA MET A 110 13.19 13.62 1.35
C MET A 110 12.00 12.66 1.15
N SER A 111 11.33 12.77 -0.01
CA SER A 111 10.17 11.95 -0.30
C SER A 111 10.60 10.48 -0.40
N PRO A 112 9.79 9.50 0.04
CA PRO A 112 10.16 8.08 -0.01
C PRO A 112 10.13 7.47 -1.42
N THR A 113 9.92 8.28 -2.47
CA THR A 113 9.84 7.83 -3.86
C THR A 113 11.09 7.10 -4.38
N PRO A 114 12.36 7.49 -4.10
CA PRO A 114 13.51 6.72 -4.57
C PRO A 114 13.69 5.41 -3.78
N LEU A 115 13.20 5.33 -2.53
CA LEU A 115 13.20 4.09 -1.76
C LEU A 115 12.23 3.06 -2.38
N VAL A 116 11.02 3.50 -2.74
CA VAL A 116 10.03 2.64 -3.42
C VAL A 116 10.54 2.19 -4.79
N ILE A 117 11.13 3.07 -5.59
CA ILE A 117 11.75 2.72 -6.88
C ILE A 117 12.88 1.70 -6.67
N GLY A 118 13.76 1.92 -5.68
CA GLY A 118 14.83 0.97 -5.34
C GLY A 118 14.31 -0.41 -4.96
N ILE A 119 13.26 -0.48 -4.12
CA ILE A 119 12.61 -1.74 -3.73
C ILE A 119 11.99 -2.44 -4.95
N ILE A 120 11.31 -1.72 -5.84
CA ILE A 120 10.71 -2.29 -7.06
C ILE A 120 11.80 -2.86 -7.98
N VAL A 121 12.88 -2.12 -8.21
CA VAL A 121 14.02 -2.61 -9.03
C VAL A 121 14.66 -3.85 -8.41
N LEU A 122 14.82 -3.88 -7.09
CA LEU A 122 15.38 -5.04 -6.37
C LEU A 122 14.47 -6.28 -6.52
N ILE A 123 13.16 -6.12 -6.34
CA ILE A 123 12.18 -7.20 -6.52
C ILE A 123 12.19 -7.71 -7.97
N VAL A 124 12.08 -6.82 -8.97
CA VAL A 124 12.08 -7.21 -10.39
C VAL A 124 13.39 -7.90 -10.77
N GLY A 125 14.54 -7.37 -10.34
CA GLY A 125 15.84 -7.99 -10.56
C GLY A 125 15.97 -9.37 -9.92
N PHE A 126 15.47 -9.55 -8.68
CA PHE A 126 15.45 -10.84 -8.00
C PHE A 126 14.59 -11.88 -8.74
N PHE A 127 13.38 -11.49 -9.17
CA PHE A 127 12.51 -12.38 -9.95
C PHE A 127 13.12 -12.74 -11.32
N PHE A 128 13.76 -11.78 -12.00
CA PHE A 128 14.43 -12.02 -13.29
C PHE A 128 15.65 -12.95 -13.14
N MET A 129 16.48 -12.73 -12.11
CA MET A 129 17.60 -13.61 -11.78
C MET A 129 17.13 -15.04 -11.44
N LYS A 130 16.08 -15.17 -10.61
CA LYS A 130 15.48 -16.47 -10.28
C LYS A 130 14.94 -17.16 -11.54
N LEU A 131 14.31 -16.41 -12.45
CA LEU A 131 13.77 -16.94 -13.71
C LEU A 131 14.88 -17.50 -14.61
N ILE A 132 15.98 -16.77 -14.79
CA ILE A 132 17.15 -17.23 -15.56
C ILE A 132 17.74 -18.50 -14.97
N LEU A 133 17.99 -18.52 -13.64
CA LEU A 133 18.53 -19.69 -12.95
C LEU A 133 17.57 -20.90 -12.99
N ASN A 134 16.26 -20.67 -13.02
CA ASN A 134 15.26 -21.72 -13.18
C ASN A 134 15.28 -22.32 -14.59
N ILE A 135 15.39 -21.48 -15.63
CA ILE A 135 15.47 -21.91 -17.03
C ILE A 135 16.77 -22.68 -17.30
N GLN A 136 17.90 -22.22 -16.75
CA GLN A 136 19.18 -22.94 -16.88
C GLN A 136 19.18 -24.32 -16.20
N ARG A 137 18.43 -24.51 -15.11
CA ARG A 137 18.25 -25.84 -14.48
C ARG A 137 17.47 -26.83 -15.35
N ILE A 138 16.64 -26.35 -16.28
CA ILE A 138 15.86 -27.19 -17.19
C ILE A 138 16.70 -27.65 -18.40
N ALA A 139 17.82 -26.98 -18.67
CA ALA A 139 18.72 -27.27 -19.79
C ALA A 139 20.12 -27.76 -19.32
N PRO A 140 20.19 -28.96 -18.71
CA PRO A 140 21.28 -29.85 -19.12
C PRO A 140 20.86 -31.33 -19.16
N ARG A 141 20.24 -31.78 -20.27
CA ARG A 141 20.49 -33.15 -20.73
C ARG A 141 21.72 -33.13 -21.62
N ARG A 142 22.86 -33.44 -21.00
CA ARG A 142 24.13 -33.65 -21.70
C ARG A 142 23.95 -34.72 -22.77
N THR A 143 24.44 -34.43 -23.97
CA THR A 143 24.79 -35.46 -24.95
C THR A 143 25.86 -36.36 -24.32
N GLU A 144 25.63 -37.67 -24.28
CA GLU A 144 26.64 -38.64 -23.86
C GLU A 144 26.87 -39.65 -25.00
N PRO A 145 27.99 -39.53 -25.75
CA PRO A 145 28.36 -40.50 -26.76
C PRO A 145 29.11 -41.68 -26.12
N ALA A 146 28.50 -42.87 -26.14
CA ALA A 146 29.15 -44.13 -25.78
C ALA A 146 28.91 -45.17 -26.88
N VAL A 147 29.97 -45.85 -27.29
CA VAL A 147 30.03 -46.70 -28.49
C VAL A 147 29.95 -48.19 -28.11
N GLN A 148 29.27 -48.97 -28.96
CA GLN A 148 29.29 -50.45 -29.07
C GLN A 148 28.67 -51.33 -27.96
N ALA A 149 27.55 -51.97 -28.31
CA ALA A 149 27.39 -53.44 -28.29
C ALA A 149 26.27 -53.86 -29.29
N LEU A 150 26.53 -54.83 -30.17
CA LEU A 150 25.57 -55.40 -31.14
C LEU A 150 25.51 -56.93 -30.93
N PRO A 151 24.35 -57.60 -31.09
CA PRO A 151 24.22 -58.51 -32.23
C PRO A 151 22.81 -58.71 -32.85
N SER A 152 22.80 -58.95 -34.17
CA SER A 152 21.87 -59.70 -35.05
C SER A 152 20.39 -60.00 -34.70
N ALA A 153 19.45 -59.33 -35.42
CA ALA A 153 18.48 -59.83 -36.44
C ALA A 153 17.59 -61.11 -36.20
N PRO A 154 16.56 -61.46 -37.04
CA PRO A 154 15.91 -60.76 -38.18
C PRO A 154 14.33 -60.79 -38.23
N ALA A 155 13.70 -59.91 -39.03
CA ALA A 155 12.42 -60.12 -39.79
C ALA A 155 11.99 -58.81 -40.54
N SER A 156 12.16 -58.68 -41.86
CA SER A 156 11.11 -58.88 -42.91
C SER A 156 9.97 -57.83 -42.85
N THR A 157 9.62 -57.01 -43.86
CA THR A 157 9.49 -57.21 -45.34
C THR A 157 9.14 -55.84 -46.00
N PRO A 158 9.11 -55.65 -47.35
CA PRO A 158 10.22 -55.63 -48.31
C PRO A 158 10.42 -54.25 -49.01
N GLU A 159 11.66 -53.82 -49.22
CA GLU A 159 11.99 -52.84 -50.27
C GLU A 159 12.94 -53.47 -51.30
N SER A 160 12.35 -54.14 -52.28
CA SER A 160 13.07 -54.91 -53.30
C SER A 160 13.33 -54.09 -54.56
N VAL A 161 14.08 -52.98 -54.44
CA VAL A 161 14.86 -52.38 -55.54
C VAL A 161 16.26 -51.95 -55.06
N ILE A 162 17.02 -52.92 -54.57
CA ILE A 162 18.45 -53.18 -54.90
C ILE A 162 19.44 -51.99 -54.81
N PRO A 163 20.52 -52.03 -53.98
CA PRO A 163 20.69 -52.81 -52.74
C PRO A 163 21.48 -52.11 -51.56
N ALA A 164 20.98 -52.29 -50.33
CA ALA A 164 21.73 -52.44 -49.03
C ALA A 164 22.58 -51.30 -48.39
N PRO A 165 22.69 -51.18 -47.03
CA PRO A 165 21.73 -51.60 -45.97
C PRO A 165 21.59 -50.66 -44.69
N THR A 166 20.36 -50.56 -44.13
CA THR A 166 19.93 -50.53 -42.66
C THR A 166 20.44 -49.40 -41.70
N GLN A 167 19.69 -48.59 -40.91
CA GLN A 167 18.54 -48.72 -39.92
C GLN A 167 18.89 -49.33 -38.52
N SER A 168 18.17 -49.14 -37.39
CA SER A 168 17.52 -47.95 -36.78
C SER A 168 17.16 -48.16 -35.26
N ALA A 169 16.85 -47.06 -34.53
CA ALA A 169 16.11 -46.82 -33.26
C ALA A 169 15.79 -47.90 -32.15
N GLU A 170 16.01 -47.50 -30.87
CA GLU A 170 15.07 -47.41 -29.69
C GLU A 170 14.39 -48.62 -28.95
N ALA A 171 14.66 -48.70 -27.62
CA ALA A 171 13.84 -49.03 -26.41
C ALA A 171 13.18 -50.41 -26.04
N ALA A 172 13.52 -50.85 -24.80
CA ALA A 172 12.66 -51.27 -23.64
C ALA A 172 11.76 -52.54 -23.59
N THR A 173 11.95 -53.36 -22.52
CA THR A 173 10.95 -53.89 -21.53
C THR A 173 11.67 -54.84 -20.53
N LYS A 174 11.51 -54.82 -19.19
CA LYS A 174 10.38 -55.06 -18.23
C LYS A 174 10.02 -56.54 -17.95
N LYS A 175 10.54 -57.10 -16.83
CA LYS A 175 10.03 -58.17 -15.91
C LYS A 175 11.21 -58.60 -14.97
N ILE A 176 11.11 -59.22 -13.79
CA ILE A 176 10.08 -60.02 -13.07
C ILE A 176 10.29 -59.92 -11.53
N VAL A 177 9.29 -60.32 -10.72
CA VAL A 177 9.16 -60.26 -9.23
C VAL A 177 8.21 -61.42 -8.79
N PRO A 178 8.19 -62.01 -7.56
CA PRO A 178 8.97 -61.79 -6.30
C PRO A 178 9.69 -63.06 -5.74
N ALA A 179 10.32 -62.96 -4.54
CA ALA A 179 10.08 -63.84 -3.35
C ALA A 179 10.94 -63.41 -2.14
#